data_AF-A0A7R9VTS6-F1
#
_entry.id   AF-A0A7R9VTS6-F1
#
_cell.length_a   1.000
_cell.length_b   1.000
_cell.length_c   1.000
_cell.angle_alpha   90.00
_cell.angle_beta   90.00
_cell.angle_gamma   90.00
#
_symmetry.space_group_name_H-M   'P 1'
#
loop_
_entity.id
_entity.type
_entity.pdbx_description
1 polymer ?
#
loop_
_entity_poly.entity_id
_entity_poly.type
_entity_poly.pdbx_seq_one_letter_code
_entity_poly.pdbx_strand_id
1 'polypeptide(L)'
;AVPSKGDVHAAIDCIRGTYPEILDSAAPGYEVVRFHLATQQYIELISAGSIGEAIAFAQSTLAPMRHRLAAAAAATASACTSDAPAAAAATTPAAPPLGGTSPSEADLCNVVALVAYEKPAESPLAWLLGPAQREHVADAANAAVLAAARGQPPQSVCVSGLERLLAQLASVRATQLETNHNQGEDFDLRQHLLPPVSNISLAGQQQQQQPMHH
;
A
#
# COMPACT_ATOMS: atom_id res chain seq x y z
N ALA A 1 8.77 -30.02 -3.24
CA ALA A 1 9.39 -28.76 -2.79
C ALA A 1 9.34 -27.80 -3.97
N VAL A 2 8.33 -26.93 -4.00
CA VAL A 2 8.11 -25.98 -5.12
C VAL A 2 9.00 -24.77 -4.84
N PRO A 3 9.85 -24.34 -5.78
CA PRO A 3 10.92 -23.41 -5.49
C PRO A 3 10.37 -22.00 -5.29
N SER A 4 10.53 -21.48 -4.09
CA SER A 4 10.60 -20.05 -3.76
C SER A 4 11.90 -19.43 -4.33
N LYS A 5 12.24 -19.75 -5.59
CA LYS A 5 13.22 -18.99 -6.35
C LYS A 5 12.44 -17.80 -6.88
N GLY A 6 12.80 -16.60 -6.43
CA GLY A 6 12.21 -15.33 -6.88
C GLY A 6 12.53 -15.05 -8.35
N ASP A 7 12.12 -15.94 -9.25
CA ASP A 7 12.23 -15.80 -10.69
C ASP A 7 11.11 -14.88 -11.17
N VAL A 8 11.41 -13.59 -11.09
CA VAL A 8 10.52 -12.50 -11.45
C VAL A 8 10.16 -12.60 -12.94
N HIS A 9 11.06 -13.14 -13.78
CA HIS A 9 10.77 -13.35 -15.20
C HIS A 9 9.71 -14.42 -15.41
N ALA A 10 9.83 -15.58 -14.77
CA ALA A 10 8.80 -16.62 -14.86
C ALA A 10 7.44 -16.13 -14.34
N ALA A 11 7.43 -15.30 -13.29
CA ALA A 11 6.21 -14.70 -12.76
C ALA A 11 5.58 -13.72 -13.76
N ILE A 12 6.37 -12.85 -14.40
CA ILE A 12 5.90 -11.90 -15.41
C ILE A 12 5.34 -12.64 -16.63
N ASP A 13 6.00 -13.70 -17.09
CA ASP A 13 5.54 -14.51 -18.22
C ASP A 13 4.23 -15.23 -17.91
N CYS A 14 4.10 -15.76 -16.68
CA CYS A 14 2.87 -16.37 -16.20
C CYS A 14 1.71 -15.35 -16.15
N ILE A 15 1.96 -14.14 -15.63
CA ILE A 15 0.98 -13.05 -15.62
C ILE A 15 0.60 -12.67 -17.04
N ARG A 16 1.55 -12.55 -17.97
CA ARG A 16 1.27 -12.22 -19.37
C ARG A 16 0.37 -13.26 -20.05
N GLY A 17 0.52 -14.54 -19.70
CA GLY A 17 -0.31 -15.61 -20.24
C GLY A 17 -1.71 -15.71 -19.62
N THR A 18 -1.90 -15.24 -18.38
CA THR A 18 -3.13 -15.47 -17.61
C THR A 18 -3.96 -14.20 -17.37
N TYR A 19 -3.30 -13.08 -17.11
CA TYR A 19 -3.88 -11.78 -16.74
C TYR A 19 -3.11 -10.63 -17.41
N PRO A 20 -3.13 -10.54 -18.77
CA PRO A 20 -2.36 -9.54 -19.50
C PRO A 20 -2.71 -8.09 -19.11
N GLU A 21 -3.94 -7.84 -18.64
CA GLU A 21 -4.42 -6.55 -18.15
C GLU A 21 -3.61 -5.98 -16.98
N ILE A 22 -2.98 -6.84 -16.17
CA ILE A 22 -2.13 -6.40 -15.06
C ILE A 22 -0.91 -5.65 -15.61
N LEU A 23 -0.34 -6.12 -16.71
CA LEU A 23 0.86 -5.56 -17.33
C LEU A 23 0.55 -4.48 -18.36
N ASP A 24 -0.67 -4.44 -18.89
CA ASP A 24 -1.07 -3.46 -19.89
C ASP A 24 -1.08 -2.03 -19.32
N SER A 25 -0.26 -1.16 -19.89
CA SER A 25 -0.15 0.25 -19.50
C SER A 25 -1.46 1.04 -19.59
N ALA A 26 -2.44 0.55 -20.37
CA ALA A 26 -3.74 1.18 -20.55
C ALA A 26 -4.75 0.84 -19.45
N ALA A 27 -4.56 -0.25 -18.71
CA ALA A 27 -5.51 -0.65 -17.67
C ALA A 27 -5.34 0.23 -16.41
N PRO A 28 -6.40 0.90 -15.93
CA PRO A 28 -6.32 1.67 -14.68
C PRO A 28 -6.22 0.73 -13.46
N GLY A 29 -5.59 1.20 -12.39
CA GLY A 29 -5.57 0.51 -11.09
C GLY A 29 -4.35 -0.38 -10.82
N TYR A 30 -3.64 -0.91 -11.84
CA TYR A 30 -2.45 -1.75 -11.63
C TYR A 30 -1.11 -0.99 -11.74
N GLU A 31 -1.12 0.35 -11.77
CA GLU A 31 0.10 1.16 -11.96
C GLU A 31 1.16 0.88 -10.89
N VAL A 32 0.75 0.75 -9.63
CA VAL A 32 1.64 0.45 -8.50
C VAL A 32 2.32 -0.91 -8.69
N VAL A 33 1.56 -1.93 -9.09
CA VAL A 33 2.09 -3.29 -9.28
C VAL A 33 3.03 -3.36 -10.49
N ARG A 34 2.69 -2.66 -11.59
CA ARG A 34 3.61 -2.53 -12.74
C ARG A 34 4.92 -1.88 -12.37
N PHE A 35 4.86 -0.82 -11.56
CA PHE A 35 6.06 -0.15 -11.07
C PHE A 35 6.93 -1.11 -10.25
N HIS A 36 6.34 -1.86 -9.32
CA HIS A 36 7.08 -2.81 -8.50
C HIS A 36 7.67 -3.97 -9.32
N LEU A 37 6.91 -4.51 -10.28
CA LEU A 37 7.42 -5.56 -11.17
C LEU A 37 8.56 -5.06 -12.07
N ALA A 38 8.45 -3.84 -12.61
CA ALA A 38 9.48 -3.27 -13.47
C ALA A 38 10.75 -2.91 -12.69
N THR A 39 10.61 -2.33 -11.49
CA THR A 39 11.76 -2.06 -10.62
C THR A 39 12.45 -3.36 -10.21
N GLN A 40 11.69 -4.40 -9.87
CA GLN A 40 12.26 -5.70 -9.56
C GLN A 40 12.98 -6.32 -10.76
N GLN A 41 12.40 -6.29 -11.96
CA GLN A 41 13.05 -6.79 -13.18
C GLN A 41 14.39 -6.09 -13.43
N TYR A 42 14.45 -4.77 -13.24
CA TYR A 42 15.70 -4.02 -13.38
C TYR A 42 16.75 -4.42 -12.33
N ILE A 43 16.34 -4.64 -11.08
CA ILE A 43 17.23 -5.13 -10.01
C ILE A 43 17.81 -6.50 -10.38
N GLU A 44 17.01 -7.40 -10.95
CA GLU A 44 17.49 -8.72 -11.39
C GLU A 44 18.47 -8.60 -12.57
N LEU A 45 18.24 -7.70 -13.54
CA LEU A 45 19.18 -7.46 -14.64
C LEU A 45 20.55 -6.96 -14.15
N ILE A 46 20.55 -6.07 -13.15
CA ILE A 46 21.77 -5.60 -12.49
C ILE A 46 22.45 -6.73 -11.72
N SER A 47 21.67 -7.51 -10.96
CA SER A 47 22.16 -8.64 -10.17
C SER A 47 22.79 -9.72 -11.05
N ALA A 48 22.25 -9.95 -12.24
CA ALA A 48 22.80 -10.86 -13.25
C ALA A 48 24.05 -10.31 -13.98
N GLY A 49 24.47 -9.07 -13.70
CA GLY A 49 25.60 -8.43 -14.38
C GLY A 49 25.32 -8.00 -15.82
N SER A 50 24.05 -8.05 -16.26
CA SER A 50 23.63 -7.70 -17.62
C SER A 50 23.35 -6.20 -17.75
N ILE A 51 24.39 -5.39 -17.52
CA ILE A 51 24.30 -3.92 -17.42
C ILE A 51 23.74 -3.30 -18.71
N GLY A 52 24.11 -3.83 -19.88
CA GLY A 52 23.63 -3.32 -21.17
C GLY A 52 22.10 -3.42 -21.33
N GLU A 53 21.53 -4.57 -20.94
CA GLU A 53 20.08 -4.77 -20.95
C GLU A 53 19.39 -3.94 -19.87
N ALA A 54 20.00 -3.82 -18.69
CA ALA A 54 19.49 -2.97 -17.62
C ALA A 54 19.35 -1.51 -18.07
N ILE A 55 20.38 -0.95 -18.73
CA ILE A 55 20.34 0.44 -19.23
C ILE A 55 19.26 0.60 -20.30
N ALA A 56 19.18 -0.33 -21.27
CA ALA A 56 18.15 -0.29 -22.29
C ALA A 56 16.75 -0.33 -21.67
N PHE A 57 16.53 -1.22 -20.70
CA PHE A 57 15.27 -1.35 -19.96
C PHE A 57 14.94 -0.09 -19.15
N ALA A 58 15.94 0.52 -18.49
CA ALA A 58 15.74 1.76 -17.76
C ALA A 58 15.28 2.91 -18.68
N GLN A 59 15.86 3.00 -19.87
CA GLN A 59 15.50 4.03 -20.84
C GLN A 59 14.11 3.78 -21.47
N SER A 60 13.77 2.54 -21.80
CA SER A 60 12.50 2.20 -22.45
C SER A 60 11.30 2.17 -21.49
N THR A 61 11.52 1.73 -20.25
CA THR A 61 10.44 1.35 -19.33
C THR A 61 10.41 2.25 -18.11
N LEU A 62 11.55 2.48 -17.46
CA LEU A 62 11.62 3.28 -16.22
C LEU A 62 11.55 4.79 -16.48
N ALA A 63 12.16 5.30 -17.55
CA ALA A 63 12.16 6.74 -17.84
C ALA A 63 10.75 7.31 -18.11
N PRO A 64 9.88 6.68 -18.91
CA PRO A 64 8.49 7.12 -19.05
C PRO A 64 7.71 7.06 -17.73
N MET A 65 7.93 6.04 -16.91
CA MET A 65 7.32 5.95 -15.58
C MET A 65 7.76 7.09 -14.67
N ARG A 66 9.05 7.43 -14.66
CA ARG A 66 9.57 8.58 -13.91
C ARG A 66 8.85 9.88 -14.30
N HIS A 67 8.71 10.12 -15.61
CA HIS A 67 8.01 11.30 -16.10
C HIS A 67 6.52 11.32 -15.67
N ARG A 68 5.85 10.16 -15.66
CA ARG A 68 4.46 10.04 -15.15
C ARG A 68 4.36 10.34 -13.67
N LEU A 69 5.28 9.83 -12.85
CA LEU A 69 5.34 10.11 -11.41
C LEU A 69 5.63 11.59 -11.13
N ALA A 70 6.59 12.19 -11.86
CA ALA A 70 6.91 13.61 -11.75
C ALA A 70 5.73 14.50 -12.18
N ALA A 71 5.04 14.15 -13.27
CA ALA A 71 3.84 14.86 -13.70
C ALA A 71 2.69 14.73 -12.69
N ALA A 72 2.49 13.55 -12.09
CA ALA A 72 1.49 13.33 -11.04
C ALA A 72 1.82 14.12 -9.76
N ALA A 73 3.10 14.22 -9.37
CA ALA A 73 3.56 15.03 -8.25
C ALA A 73 3.42 16.54 -8.50
N ALA A 74 3.67 17.00 -9.73
CA ALA A 74 3.45 18.40 -10.11
C ALA A 74 1.95 18.76 -10.13
N ALA A 75 1.09 17.84 -10.57
CA ALA A 75 -0.36 18.03 -10.57
C ALA A 75 -0.94 18.11 -9.15
N THR A 76 -0.42 17.30 -8.20
CA THR A 76 -0.82 17.40 -6.78
C THR A 76 -0.24 18.62 -6.09
N ALA A 77 0.98 19.05 -6.42
CA ALA A 77 1.57 20.30 -5.90
C ALA A 77 0.81 21.56 -6.39
N SER A 78 0.31 21.55 -7.63
CA SER A 78 -0.51 22.65 -8.17
C SER A 78 -1.90 22.75 -7.53
N ALA A 79 -2.37 21.71 -6.82
CA ALA A 79 -3.66 21.70 -6.12
C ALA A 79 -3.56 22.20 -4.66
N CYS A 80 -2.35 22.35 -4.11
CA CYS A 80 -2.11 22.70 -2.71
C CYS A 80 -1.31 24.01 -2.59
N THR A 81 -1.91 25.13 -2.97
CA THR A 81 -1.41 26.47 -2.59
C THR A 81 -2.43 27.16 -1.68
N SER A 82 -2.45 26.76 -0.41
CA SER A 82 -2.89 27.61 0.71
C SER A 82 -2.23 27.15 2.02
N ASP A 83 -1.15 27.88 2.35
CA ASP A 83 -0.64 28.28 3.67
C ASP A 83 -0.01 27.30 4.69
N ALA A 84 1.21 27.70 5.10
CA ALA A 84 1.93 27.44 6.36
C ALA A 84 2.73 26.11 6.56
N PRO A 85 3.73 26.07 7.49
CA PRO A 85 5.11 26.35 7.16
C PRO A 85 6.12 25.25 7.56
N ALA A 86 7.34 25.42 7.06
CA ALA A 86 8.51 24.59 7.27
C ALA A 86 8.92 24.43 8.74
N ALA A 87 9.24 23.20 9.13
CA ALA A 87 10.13 22.90 10.25
C ALA A 87 11.05 21.74 9.87
N ALA A 88 12.33 22.06 9.78
CA ALA A 88 13.43 21.15 9.57
C ALA A 88 13.67 20.25 10.78
N ALA A 89 14.02 18.98 10.55
CA ALA A 89 14.94 18.24 11.39
C ALA A 89 15.46 17.01 10.63
N ALA A 90 16.75 17.05 10.30
CA ALA A 90 17.51 15.89 9.88
C ALA A 90 17.52 14.84 11.00
N THR A 91 17.16 13.59 10.69
CA THR A 91 17.44 12.42 11.53
C THR A 91 17.75 11.23 10.62
N THR A 92 18.98 10.71 10.76
CA THR A 92 19.46 9.32 10.63
C THR A 92 18.74 8.36 9.66
N PRO A 93 19.43 7.62 8.75
CA PRO A 93 18.80 6.56 7.97
C PRO A 93 18.70 5.28 8.82
N ALA A 94 17.80 5.29 9.80
CA ALA A 94 17.23 4.07 10.34
C ALA A 94 16.07 3.69 9.42
N ALA A 95 16.16 2.50 8.82
CA ALA A 95 15.14 1.77 8.06
C ALA A 95 13.85 2.55 7.70
N PRO A 96 13.55 2.80 6.41
CA PRO A 96 12.25 3.32 6.07
C PRO A 96 11.17 2.29 6.45
N PRO A 97 10.05 2.72 7.05
CA PRO A 97 8.90 1.86 7.21
C PRO A 97 8.32 1.61 5.80
N LEU A 98 8.52 0.41 5.25
CA LEU A 98 7.82 -0.02 4.03
C LEU A 98 6.37 -0.32 4.38
N GLY A 99 5.62 0.77 4.62
CA GLY A 99 4.21 0.81 4.94
C GLY A 99 3.67 2.14 4.43
N GLY A 100 3.68 2.33 3.11
CA GLY A 100 3.26 3.56 2.44
C GLY A 100 3.04 3.32 0.94
N THR A 101 1.78 3.23 0.53
CA THR A 101 1.27 2.60 -0.68
C THR A 101 1.22 3.54 -1.89
N SER A 102 2.37 4.03 -2.38
CA SER A 102 2.44 4.72 -3.68
C SER A 102 3.87 4.76 -4.21
N PRO A 103 4.10 4.45 -5.51
CA PRO A 103 5.42 4.53 -6.11
C PRO A 103 5.93 5.98 -6.06
N SER A 104 7.10 6.19 -5.45
CA SER A 104 7.71 7.52 -5.37
C SER A 104 8.84 7.68 -6.39
N GLU A 105 9.10 8.93 -6.80
CA GLU A 105 10.25 9.25 -7.66
C GLU A 105 11.59 8.93 -6.97
N ALA A 106 11.65 9.08 -5.65
CA ALA A 106 12.83 8.77 -4.85
C ALA A 106 13.16 7.27 -4.90
N ASP A 107 12.16 6.40 -4.78
CA ASP A 107 12.35 4.95 -4.87
C ASP A 107 12.89 4.54 -6.23
N LEU A 108 12.37 5.14 -7.30
CA LEU A 108 12.85 4.87 -8.65
C LEU A 108 14.29 5.34 -8.86
N CYS A 109 14.65 6.51 -8.33
CA CYS A 109 16.03 7.00 -8.37
C CYS A 109 16.99 6.07 -7.63
N ASN A 110 16.61 5.57 -6.45
CA ASN A 110 17.41 4.59 -5.70
C ASN A 110 17.61 3.31 -6.51
N VAL A 111 16.56 2.78 -7.14
CA VAL A 111 16.66 1.60 -8.00
C VAL A 111 17.62 1.86 -9.17
N VAL A 112 17.44 2.95 -9.92
CA VAL A 112 18.31 3.26 -11.07
C VAL A 112 19.76 3.46 -10.64
N ALA A 113 20.01 4.07 -9.48
CA ALA A 113 21.35 4.33 -8.94
C ALA A 113 22.17 3.05 -8.67
N LEU A 114 21.53 1.88 -8.55
CA LEU A 114 22.24 0.59 -8.40
C LEU A 114 23.26 0.34 -9.52
N VAL A 115 23.00 0.83 -10.74
CA VAL A 115 23.90 0.65 -11.89
C VAL A 115 25.23 1.39 -11.75
N ALA A 116 25.29 2.41 -10.88
CA ALA A 116 26.51 3.18 -10.63
C ALA A 116 27.49 2.44 -9.70
N TYR A 117 27.04 1.36 -9.04
CA TYR A 117 27.88 0.56 -8.15
C TYR A 117 28.42 -0.67 -8.86
N GLU A 118 29.74 -0.84 -8.80
CA GLU A 118 30.42 -2.01 -9.39
C GLU A 118 30.02 -3.33 -8.71
N LYS A 119 29.71 -3.27 -7.41
CA LYS A 119 29.11 -4.37 -6.65
C LYS A 119 27.82 -3.90 -5.97
N PRO A 120 26.65 -4.22 -6.54
CA PRO A 120 25.37 -3.72 -6.03
C PRO A 120 25.03 -4.29 -4.64
N ALA A 121 25.54 -5.47 -4.28
CA ALA A 121 25.31 -6.09 -2.97
C ALA A 121 26.12 -5.48 -1.81
N GLU A 122 27.21 -4.77 -2.11
CA GLU A 122 28.04 -4.06 -1.11
C GLU A 122 27.63 -2.57 -1.02
N SER A 123 26.65 -2.14 -1.81
CA SER A 123 26.14 -0.77 -1.87
C SER A 123 25.34 -0.41 -0.62
N PRO A 124 25.25 0.89 -0.23
CA PRO A 124 24.24 1.37 0.71
C PRO A 124 22.79 1.03 0.30
N LEU A 125 22.58 0.65 -0.96
CA LEU A 125 21.31 0.22 -1.52
C LEU A 125 21.11 -1.30 -1.52
N ALA A 126 21.97 -2.06 -0.83
CA ALA A 126 21.91 -3.52 -0.77
C ALA A 126 20.56 -4.06 -0.27
N TRP A 127 19.83 -3.27 0.52
CA TRP A 127 18.49 -3.62 1.00
C TRP A 127 17.47 -3.86 -0.14
N LEU A 128 17.64 -3.22 -1.31
CA LEU A 128 16.81 -3.43 -2.49
C LEU A 128 17.01 -4.82 -3.13
N LEU A 129 18.18 -5.44 -2.96
CA LEU A 129 18.49 -6.78 -3.46
C LEU A 129 18.09 -7.88 -2.47
N GLY A 130 17.69 -7.46 -1.26
CA GLY A 130 17.32 -8.35 -0.16
C GLY A 130 16.01 -9.10 -0.40
N PRO A 131 15.76 -10.17 0.37
CA PRO A 131 14.52 -10.94 0.27
C PRO A 131 13.26 -10.12 0.62
N ALA A 132 13.37 -9.11 1.48
CA ALA A 132 12.23 -8.26 1.87
C ALA A 132 11.63 -7.50 0.69
N GLN A 133 12.45 -7.01 -0.23
CA GLN A 133 11.98 -6.35 -1.45
C GLN A 133 11.20 -7.34 -2.34
N ARG A 134 11.72 -8.56 -2.51
CA ARG A 134 11.06 -9.61 -3.30
C ARG A 134 9.73 -10.04 -2.70
N GLU A 135 9.65 -10.13 -1.38
CA GLU A 135 8.40 -10.43 -0.65
C GLU A 135 7.37 -9.33 -0.88
N HIS A 136 7.76 -8.06 -0.77
CA HIS A 136 6.87 -6.95 -1.05
C HIS A 136 6.33 -6.93 -2.49
N VAL A 137 7.20 -7.18 -3.47
CA VAL A 137 6.80 -7.27 -4.88
C VAL A 137 5.87 -8.48 -5.10
N ALA A 138 6.14 -9.60 -4.43
CA ALA A 138 5.29 -10.79 -4.48
C ALA A 138 3.90 -10.50 -3.89
N ASP A 139 3.81 -9.80 -2.76
CA ASP A 139 2.52 -9.41 -2.16
C ASP A 139 1.72 -8.49 -3.09
N ALA A 140 2.38 -7.50 -3.69
CA ALA A 140 1.76 -6.61 -4.66
C ALA A 140 1.26 -7.36 -5.90
N ALA A 141 2.06 -8.29 -6.44
CA ALA A 141 1.68 -9.12 -7.57
C ALA A 141 0.53 -10.08 -7.21
N ASN A 142 0.60 -10.72 -6.05
CA ASN A 142 -0.45 -11.60 -5.53
C ASN A 142 -1.77 -10.84 -5.38
N ALA A 143 -1.73 -9.63 -4.81
CA ALA A 143 -2.90 -8.78 -4.69
C ALA A 143 -3.49 -8.40 -6.06
N ALA A 144 -2.65 -8.05 -7.04
CA ALA A 144 -3.11 -7.76 -8.40
C ALA A 144 -3.74 -8.97 -9.08
N VAL A 145 -3.13 -10.15 -8.97
CA VAL A 145 -3.67 -11.40 -9.55
C VAL A 145 -5.03 -11.72 -8.93
N LEU A 146 -5.15 -11.59 -7.60
CA LEU A 146 -6.44 -11.79 -6.91
C LEU A 146 -7.49 -10.77 -7.33
N ALA A 147 -7.09 -9.52 -7.59
CA ALA A 147 -7.98 -8.47 -8.07
C ALA A 147 -8.44 -8.72 -9.52
N ALA A 148 -7.51 -9.07 -10.40
CA ALA A 148 -7.77 -9.45 -11.79
C ALA A 148 -8.69 -10.68 -11.89
N ALA A 149 -8.45 -11.71 -11.07
CA ALA A 149 -9.34 -12.88 -10.99
C ALA A 149 -10.77 -12.55 -10.56
N ARG A 150 -10.98 -11.43 -9.85
CA ARG A 150 -12.30 -10.91 -9.46
C ARG A 150 -12.87 -9.92 -10.47
N GLY A 151 -12.12 -9.56 -11.53
CA GLY A 151 -12.48 -8.52 -12.49
C GLY A 151 -12.54 -7.12 -11.89
N GLN A 152 -11.80 -6.86 -10.79
CA GLN A 152 -11.78 -5.58 -10.10
C GLN A 152 -10.36 -5.01 -10.06
N PRO A 153 -10.18 -3.68 -10.15
CA PRO A 153 -8.87 -3.08 -9.94
C PRO A 153 -8.42 -3.27 -8.48
N PRO A 154 -7.12 -3.39 -8.20
CA PRO A 154 -6.60 -3.69 -6.86
C PRO A 154 -6.82 -2.54 -5.86
N GLN A 155 -7.21 -1.35 -6.33
CA GLN A 155 -7.60 -0.20 -5.52
C GLN A 155 -9.08 -0.19 -5.11
N SER A 156 -9.90 -1.10 -5.64
CA SER A 156 -11.21 -1.36 -5.05
C SER A 156 -10.98 -2.00 -3.69
N VAL A 157 -11.08 -1.19 -2.63
CA VAL A 157 -11.27 -1.66 -1.25
C VAL A 157 -12.26 -2.81 -1.32
N CYS A 158 -11.74 -4.02 -1.10
CA CYS A 158 -12.57 -5.20 -1.09
C CYS A 158 -13.43 -5.08 0.16
N VAL A 159 -14.61 -4.47 0.03
CA VAL A 159 -15.65 -4.60 1.04
C VAL A 159 -15.91 -6.10 1.12
N SER A 160 -15.45 -6.71 2.20
CA SER A 160 -15.54 -8.16 2.38
C SER A 160 -17.00 -8.56 2.18
N GLY A 161 -17.28 -9.79 1.71
CA GLY A 161 -18.67 -10.23 1.56
C GLY A 161 -19.47 -10.02 2.86
N LEU A 162 -18.79 -10.17 3.99
CA LEU A 162 -19.29 -9.86 5.32
C LEU A 162 -19.59 -8.37 5.53
N GLU A 163 -18.70 -7.45 5.19
CA GLU A 163 -18.96 -6.00 5.29
C GLU A 163 -20.13 -5.55 4.39
N ARG A 164 -20.27 -6.14 3.19
CA ARG A 164 -21.44 -5.90 2.33
C ARG A 164 -22.72 -6.38 2.98
N LEU A 165 -22.71 -7.60 3.53
CA LEU A 165 -23.86 -8.15 4.24
C LEU A 165 -24.20 -7.33 5.49
N LEU A 166 -23.21 -6.87 6.24
CA LEU A 166 -23.40 -6.03 7.43
C LEU A 166 -23.93 -4.64 7.06
N ALA A 167 -23.45 -4.03 5.99
CA ALA A 167 -23.97 -2.75 5.48
C ALA A 167 -25.41 -2.90 4.98
N GLN A 168 -25.72 -3.99 4.26
CA GLN A 168 -27.08 -4.31 3.82
C GLN A 168 -28.01 -4.54 5.01
N LEU A 169 -27.57 -5.29 6.02
CA LEU A 169 -28.32 -5.52 7.25
C LEU A 169 -28.61 -4.21 7.99
N ALA A 170 -27.60 -3.36 8.17
CA ALA A 170 -27.74 -2.06 8.82
C ALA A 170 -28.72 -1.15 8.04
N SER A 171 -28.64 -1.13 6.71
CA SER A 171 -29.57 -0.38 5.85
C SER A 171 -31.01 -0.90 5.95
N VAL A 172 -31.21 -2.22 5.88
CA VAL A 172 -32.55 -2.82 6.01
C VAL A 172 -33.14 -2.55 7.40
N ARG A 173 -32.32 -2.62 8.46
CA ARG A 173 -32.73 -2.28 9.83
C ARG A 173 -33.14 -0.82 9.95
N ALA A 174 -32.38 0.11 9.38
CA ALA A 174 -32.71 1.53 9.38
C ALA A 174 -34.06 1.79 8.69
N THR A 175 -34.28 1.24 7.50
CA THR A 175 -35.57 1.36 6.79
C THR A 175 -36.72 0.69 7.55
N GLN A 176 -36.44 -0.44 8.23
CA GLN A 176 -37.44 -1.10 9.07
C GLN A 176 -37.82 -0.21 10.26
N LEU A 177 -36.91 0.53 10.88
CA LEU A 177 -37.20 1.48 11.97
C LEU A 177 -38.05 2.67 11.50
N GLU A 178 -37.78 3.21 10.30
CA GLU A 178 -38.59 4.27 9.69
C GLU A 178 -40.05 3.83 9.50
N THR A 179 -40.27 2.59 9.04
CA THR A 179 -41.64 2.04 8.89
C THR A 179 -42.32 1.67 10.23
N ASN A 180 -41.54 1.42 11.28
CA ASN A 180 -42.05 1.10 12.63
C ASN A 180 -42.23 2.34 13.51
N HIS A 181 -42.44 3.52 12.91
CA HIS A 181 -42.64 4.79 13.63
C HIS A 181 -41.50 5.12 14.62
N ASN A 182 -40.24 4.85 14.23
CA ASN A 182 -39.05 5.08 15.06
C ASN A 182 -39.04 4.31 16.40
N GLN A 183 -39.82 3.23 16.54
CA GLN A 183 -39.74 2.39 17.74
C GLN A 183 -38.66 1.32 17.58
N GLY A 184 -37.46 1.65 18.06
CA GLY A 184 -36.30 0.75 18.18
C GLY A 184 -34.97 1.51 18.18
N GLU A 185 -33.93 0.92 18.76
CA GLU A 185 -32.58 1.50 18.79
C GLU A 185 -31.88 1.29 17.44
N ASP A 186 -31.07 2.28 17.01
CA ASP A 186 -30.27 2.18 15.79
C ASP A 186 -29.25 1.04 15.88
N PHE A 187 -29.01 0.35 14.78
CA PHE A 187 -28.04 -0.74 14.73
C PHE A 187 -26.61 -0.22 14.63
N ASP A 188 -25.94 -0.08 15.77
CA ASP A 188 -24.52 0.28 15.83
C ASP A 188 -23.63 -0.97 15.88
N LEU A 189 -22.99 -1.26 14.75
CA LEU A 189 -22.05 -2.36 14.58
C LEU A 189 -20.91 -2.37 15.60
N ARG A 190 -20.50 -1.19 16.11
CA ARG A 190 -19.38 -1.07 17.04
C ARG A 190 -19.74 -1.55 18.44
N GLN A 191 -21.01 -1.42 18.83
CA GLN A 191 -21.51 -1.85 20.13
C GLN A 191 -21.64 -3.37 20.24
N HIS A 192 -21.76 -4.07 19.10
CA HIS A 192 -21.97 -5.51 19.06
C HIS A 192 -20.72 -6.33 18.71
N LEU A 193 -19.69 -5.71 18.11
CA LEU A 193 -18.46 -6.41 17.70
C LEU A 193 -17.23 -6.14 18.58
N LEU A 194 -17.22 -5.09 19.41
CA LEU A 194 -16.18 -4.89 20.42
C LEU A 194 -16.75 -5.13 21.83
N PRO A 195 -16.04 -5.83 22.73
CA PRO A 195 -16.44 -5.87 24.14
C PRO A 195 -16.46 -4.43 24.69
N PRO A 196 -17.39 -4.10 25.61
CA PRO A 196 -17.46 -2.76 26.17
C PRO A 196 -16.13 -2.44 26.83
N VAL A 197 -15.48 -1.37 26.38
CA VAL A 197 -14.32 -0.79 27.07
C VAL A 197 -14.91 -0.23 28.36
N SER A 198 -14.92 -1.04 29.42
CA SER A 198 -15.24 -0.58 30.76
C SER A 198 -14.32 0.61 31.05
N ASN A 199 -14.91 1.81 31.06
CA ASN A 199 -14.27 2.99 31.59
C ASN A 199 -13.64 2.60 32.92
N ILE A 200 -12.29 2.61 32.97
CA ILE A 200 -11.55 2.64 34.22
C ILE A 200 -11.87 4.01 34.82
N SER A 201 -13.05 4.11 35.42
CA SER A 201 -13.49 5.28 36.15
C SER A 201 -12.65 5.29 37.42
N LEU A 202 -11.79 6.29 37.47
CA LEU A 202 -10.94 6.75 38.56
C LEU A 202 -11.69 6.73 39.92
N ALA A 203 -11.86 5.56 40.53
CA ALA A 203 -12.45 5.41 41.87
C ALA A 203 -11.41 5.66 42.97
N GLY A 204 -10.71 6.79 42.88
CA GLY A 204 -9.53 7.05 43.69
C GLY A 204 -9.16 8.51 43.82
N GLN A 205 -10.13 9.42 44.01
CA GLN A 205 -9.92 10.67 44.75
C GLN A 205 -11.23 11.45 44.93
N GLN A 206 -11.39 12.01 46.13
CA GLN A 206 -12.48 12.86 46.63
C GLN A 206 -13.70 12.13 47.22
N GLN A 207 -13.65 11.88 48.54
CA GLN A 207 -14.44 12.68 49.49
C GLN A 207 -14.04 12.32 50.94
N GLN A 208 -12.83 12.72 51.35
CA GLN A 208 -12.49 12.84 52.77
C GLN A 208 -12.74 14.29 53.16
N GLN A 209 -13.95 14.58 53.64
CA GLN A 209 -14.33 15.76 54.42
C GLN A 209 -15.77 15.59 54.91
N GLN A 210 -15.92 15.03 56.12
CA GLN A 210 -17.15 15.14 56.91
C GLN A 210 -17.11 16.45 57.70
N PRO A 211 -18.20 17.22 57.77
CA PRO A 211 -18.45 18.13 58.88
C PRO A 211 -19.57 17.62 59.80
N MET A 212 -19.34 17.84 61.09
CA MET A 212 -20.22 17.61 62.24
C MET A 212 -21.54 18.37 62.18
N HIS A 213 -22.64 17.74 62.63
CA HIS A 213 -23.82 18.27 63.35
C HIS A 213 -24.86 17.11 63.41
N HIS A 214 -25.47 16.68 64.51
CA HIS A 214 -25.83 17.30 65.80
C HIS A 214 -25.46 16.41 66.99
#